data_AF-A0A662UFY6-F1
#
_entry.id   AF-A0A662UFY6-F1
#
_cell.length_a   1.000
_cell.length_b   1.000
_cell.length_c   1.000
_cell.angle_alpha   90.00
_cell.angle_beta   90.00
_cell.angle_gamma   90.00
#
_symmetry.space_group_name_H-M   'P 1'
#
loop_
_entity.id
_entity.type
_entity.pdbx_description
1 polymer ?
#
loop_
_entity_poly.entity_id
_entity_poly.type
_entity_poly.pdbx_seq_one_letter_code
_entity_poly.pdbx_strand_id
1 'polypeptide(L)'
;MATTSLKTVSLLLLGIVALSIVPATAAIPGVAGETNNTTGEGRVLAAKIMIDRVQILINRINFLSAEYNISLNENQTKKLMLAEELLTNASIMVEDNPGEAIKLALRASNIVMPIAIHVIKALPPEAKHELMVKRTESSIEARIKRVENLKKQISWLEERSFKIPPEIEWALDNASEYLKQAKTMIEAGENLSEVHRLIKNADQEVQRAVHIMRIQLCHTWRLTLIGEASLKHLIGSVSKLTRLTNLTIEMIQNNDTEKAESLLSVIVNMSQRLIVRLNDLESKVNTSDTNTSKIIEVSKEIAMVLNTSASEALIALQAGDSSTAVSILEEGLNQTTKLLEDLSMYAKWAFMKIKEIQGAIWKVREKAHKAFQELQKKMVAGTAASLMMTQAAYRKVKNLYDNGLINCEAYKNILSHMLRGLQKLEERSDKLPANLANMLNELIDNITSELNQLNCGK
;
A
#
# COMPACT_ATOMS: atom_id res chain seq x y z
N MET A 1 -17.71 19.02 23.52
CA MET A 1 -17.29 19.43 22.16
C MET A 1 -16.74 18.21 21.40
N ALA A 2 -17.29 17.98 20.20
CA ALA A 2 -16.84 17.05 19.14
C ALA A 2 -16.34 15.64 19.53
N THR A 3 -17.25 14.73 19.84
CA THR A 3 -17.04 13.27 19.84
C THR A 3 -17.13 12.70 18.41
N THR A 4 -16.06 12.88 17.63
CA THR A 4 -15.89 12.28 16.29
C THR A 4 -14.56 11.51 16.16
N SER A 5 -14.02 11.00 17.26
CA SER A 5 -12.76 10.25 17.27
C SER A 5 -13.01 8.82 17.78
N LEU A 6 -12.97 7.85 16.86
CA LEU A 6 -12.41 6.49 17.10
C LEU A 6 -12.63 5.55 15.90
N LYS A 7 -13.57 5.84 14.99
CA LYS A 7 -13.94 4.89 13.90
C LYS A 7 -13.25 5.12 12.55
N THR A 8 -12.42 6.16 12.40
CA THR A 8 -11.74 6.46 11.11
C THR A 8 -10.20 6.48 11.18
N VAL A 9 -9.59 6.40 12.37
CA VAL A 9 -8.13 6.52 12.50
C VAL A 9 -7.41 5.19 12.21
N SER A 10 -8.05 4.04 12.43
CA SER A 10 -7.42 2.73 12.18
C SER A 10 -7.43 2.28 10.71
N LEU A 11 -8.28 2.88 9.85
CA LEU A 11 -8.29 2.62 8.39
C LEU A 11 -7.41 3.61 7.59
N LEU A 12 -7.22 4.83 8.08
CA LEU A 12 -6.39 5.84 7.41
C LEU A 12 -4.90 5.46 7.39
N LEU A 13 -4.45 4.65 8.36
CA LEU A 13 -3.05 4.25 8.49
C LEU A 13 -2.60 3.15 7.52
N LEU A 14 -3.49 2.24 7.15
CA LEU A 14 -3.24 1.29 6.06
C LEU A 14 -3.44 1.95 4.68
N GLY A 15 -4.13 3.09 4.62
CA GLY A 15 -4.24 3.94 3.42
C GLY A 15 -3.03 4.84 3.16
N ILE A 16 -2.27 5.22 4.19
CA ILE A 16 -1.13 6.14 4.03
C ILE A 16 0.12 5.44 3.48
N VAL A 17 0.26 4.11 3.61
CA VAL A 17 1.34 3.35 2.94
C VAL A 17 1.07 3.15 1.45
N ALA A 18 -0.19 3.15 1.05
CA ALA A 18 -0.59 2.90 -0.33
C ALA A 18 -0.75 4.17 -1.17
N LEU A 19 -0.99 5.33 -0.56
CA LEU A 19 -0.97 6.64 -1.25
C LEU A 19 0.43 7.24 -1.37
N SER A 20 1.46 6.42 -1.14
CA SER A 20 2.83 6.82 -0.91
C SER A 20 3.79 6.33 -2.00
N ILE A 21 3.37 5.39 -2.85
CA ILE A 21 4.23 4.80 -3.89
C ILE A 21 3.59 5.07 -5.25
N VAL A 22 3.46 6.37 -5.55
CA VAL A 22 3.28 6.87 -6.91
C VAL A 22 4.49 7.75 -7.19
N PRO A 23 5.40 7.37 -8.10
CA PRO A 23 6.28 8.34 -8.72
C PRO A 23 5.39 9.40 -9.38
N ALA A 24 5.59 10.67 -9.03
CA ALA A 24 5.12 11.79 -9.82
C ALA A 24 5.84 11.71 -11.18
N THR A 25 5.28 10.94 -12.11
CA THR A 25 5.52 10.86 -13.57
C THR A 25 4.74 9.66 -14.12
N ALA A 26 3.43 9.71 -13.97
CA ALA A 26 2.47 9.04 -14.85
C ALA A 26 1.13 9.75 -14.64
N ALA A 27 1.06 10.99 -15.12
CA ALA A 27 -0.20 11.49 -15.63
C ALA A 27 -0.55 10.58 -16.81
N ILE A 28 -1.41 9.59 -16.58
CA ILE A 28 -2.17 9.00 -17.67
C ILE A 28 -3.46 9.81 -17.69
N PRO A 29 -3.76 10.53 -18.79
CA PRO A 29 -4.98 11.31 -18.91
C PRO A 29 -6.18 10.39 -18.70
N GLY A 30 -7.27 10.95 -18.18
CA GLY A 30 -8.54 10.25 -18.08
C GLY A 30 -8.88 9.58 -19.41
N VAL A 31 -8.90 8.25 -19.40
CA VAL A 31 -9.67 7.48 -20.36
C VAL A 31 -10.77 6.84 -19.54
N ALA A 32 -11.98 7.30 -19.80
CA ALA A 32 -13.21 6.58 -19.51
C ALA A 32 -13.09 5.19 -20.16
N GLY A 33 -12.52 4.25 -19.41
CA GLY A 33 -12.61 2.83 -19.70
C GLY A 33 -13.85 2.32 -19.01
N GLU A 34 -14.87 2.02 -19.80
CA GLU A 34 -16.13 1.40 -19.42
C GLU A 34 -15.95 0.36 -18.32
N THR A 35 -16.42 0.68 -17.11
CA THR A 35 -16.55 -0.26 -15.99
C THR A 35 -17.79 -1.14 -16.17
N ASN A 36 -17.86 -1.83 -17.30
CA ASN A 36 -18.86 -2.87 -17.53
C ASN A 36 -18.30 -4.21 -17.00
N ASN A 37 -18.50 -4.44 -15.69
CA ASN A 37 -18.66 -5.74 -15.00
C ASN A 37 -18.31 -5.73 -13.49
N THR A 38 -17.87 -4.61 -12.92
CA THR A 38 -17.51 -4.51 -11.48
C THR A 38 -18.70 -4.30 -10.52
N THR A 39 -19.93 -4.25 -11.02
CA THR A 39 -21.13 -4.01 -10.19
C THR A 39 -21.64 -5.22 -9.43
N GLY A 40 -21.35 -6.45 -9.88
CA GLY A 40 -21.80 -7.69 -9.25
C GLY A 40 -21.07 -7.97 -7.93
N GLU A 41 -19.74 -8.11 -7.99
CA GLU A 41 -18.90 -8.44 -6.84
C GLU A 41 -18.98 -7.39 -5.71
N GLY A 42 -19.07 -6.10 -6.06
CA GLY A 42 -19.20 -5.02 -5.08
C GLY A 42 -20.53 -5.04 -4.32
N ARG A 43 -21.63 -5.42 -5.00
CA ARG A 43 -22.96 -5.56 -4.37
C ARG A 43 -23.04 -6.78 -3.47
N VAL A 44 -22.48 -7.91 -3.90
CA VAL A 44 -22.35 -9.12 -3.07
C VAL A 44 -21.53 -8.83 -1.82
N LEU A 45 -20.38 -8.16 -1.95
CA LEU A 45 -19.54 -7.81 -0.80
C LEU A 45 -20.24 -6.84 0.17
N ALA A 46 -20.97 -5.84 -0.35
CA ALA A 46 -21.78 -4.94 0.48
C ALA A 46 -22.90 -5.69 1.22
N ALA A 47 -23.57 -6.62 0.54
CA ALA A 47 -24.60 -7.47 1.13
C ALA A 47 -24.02 -8.34 2.25
N LYS A 48 -22.89 -9.02 2.01
CA LYS A 48 -22.18 -9.81 3.04
C LYS A 48 -21.80 -8.99 4.26
N ILE A 49 -21.19 -7.82 4.07
CA ILE A 49 -20.84 -6.91 5.18
C ILE A 49 -22.08 -6.48 5.96
N MET A 50 -23.21 -6.26 5.29
CA MET A 50 -24.45 -5.89 5.93
C MET A 50 -25.03 -7.04 6.77
N ILE A 51 -25.04 -8.25 6.21
CA ILE A 51 -25.46 -9.47 6.88
C ILE A 51 -24.61 -9.69 8.14
N ASP A 52 -23.28 -9.67 7.99
CA ASP A 52 -22.34 -9.86 9.10
C ASP A 52 -22.57 -8.85 10.23
N ARG A 53 -22.81 -7.57 9.89
CA ARG A 53 -23.08 -6.52 10.89
C ARG A 53 -24.34 -6.80 11.69
N VAL A 54 -25.41 -7.26 11.04
CA VAL A 54 -26.67 -7.59 11.71
C VAL A 54 -26.51 -8.88 12.52
N GLN A 55 -25.78 -9.87 12.01
CA GLN A 55 -25.49 -11.12 12.72
C GLN A 55 -24.73 -10.86 14.01
N ILE A 56 -23.69 -10.02 13.96
CA ILE A 56 -22.91 -9.62 15.14
C ILE A 56 -23.83 -8.93 16.16
N LEU A 57 -24.77 -8.09 15.72
CA LEU A 57 -25.68 -7.39 16.61
C LEU A 57 -26.65 -8.36 17.30
N ILE A 58 -27.23 -9.31 16.56
CA ILE A 58 -28.11 -10.36 17.10
C ILE A 58 -27.34 -11.22 18.12
N ASN A 59 -26.16 -11.71 17.74
CA ASN A 59 -25.33 -12.52 18.65
C ASN A 59 -24.98 -11.75 19.92
N ARG A 60 -24.72 -10.44 19.82
CA ARG A 60 -24.45 -9.57 20.98
C ARG A 60 -25.68 -9.42 21.88
N ILE A 61 -26.87 -9.27 21.31
CA ILE A 61 -28.13 -9.21 22.07
C ILE A 61 -28.35 -10.51 22.82
N ASN A 62 -28.25 -11.65 22.14
CA ASN A 62 -28.44 -12.96 22.75
C ASN A 62 -27.44 -13.19 23.89
N PHE A 63 -26.16 -12.90 23.65
CA PHE A 63 -25.12 -13.01 24.66
C PHE A 63 -25.38 -12.10 25.87
N LEU A 64 -25.61 -10.80 25.67
CA LEU A 64 -25.80 -9.85 26.76
C LEU A 64 -27.10 -10.09 27.54
N SER A 65 -28.16 -10.53 26.86
CA SER A 65 -29.44 -10.82 27.51
C SER A 65 -29.35 -12.05 28.39
N ALA A 66 -28.64 -13.09 27.93
CA ALA A 66 -28.37 -14.29 28.72
C ALA A 66 -27.43 -14.01 29.90
N GLU A 67 -26.29 -13.35 29.64
CA GLU A 67 -25.24 -13.11 30.64
C GLU A 67 -25.73 -12.22 31.80
N TYR A 68 -26.50 -11.17 31.51
CA TYR A 68 -26.95 -10.20 32.51
C TYR A 68 -28.44 -10.36 32.87
N ASN A 69 -29.06 -11.50 32.50
CA ASN A 69 -30.45 -11.82 32.76
C ASN A 69 -31.44 -10.70 32.39
N ILE A 70 -31.23 -10.06 31.24
CA ILE A 70 -32.08 -8.99 30.73
C ILE A 70 -33.29 -9.63 30.06
N SER A 71 -34.46 -9.51 30.69
CA SER A 71 -35.69 -10.07 30.16
C SER A 71 -36.14 -9.33 28.89
N LEU A 72 -36.23 -10.08 27.79
CA LEU A 72 -36.94 -9.66 26.59
C LEU A 72 -38.41 -10.07 26.73
N ASN A 73 -39.32 -9.13 26.51
CA ASN A 73 -40.74 -9.48 26.50
C ASN A 73 -41.10 -10.35 25.28
N GLU A 74 -42.24 -11.02 25.33
CA GLU A 74 -42.68 -11.96 24.28
C GLU A 74 -42.66 -11.33 22.87
N ASN A 75 -43.01 -10.05 22.76
CA ASN A 75 -42.98 -9.31 21.50
C ASN A 75 -41.55 -9.06 20.99
N GLN A 76 -40.60 -8.72 21.87
CA GLN A 76 -39.19 -8.55 21.55
C GLN A 76 -38.55 -9.89 21.14
N THR A 77 -38.88 -10.99 21.83
CA THR A 77 -38.39 -12.32 21.49
C THR A 77 -38.89 -12.77 20.12
N LYS A 78 -40.18 -12.62 19.82
CA LYS A 78 -40.74 -12.91 18.48
C LYS A 78 -40.09 -12.07 17.38
N LYS A 79 -39.82 -10.80 17.65
CA LYS A 79 -39.10 -9.90 16.74
C LYS A 79 -37.66 -10.33 16.50
N LEU A 80 -36.96 -10.80 17.54
CA LEU A 80 -35.58 -11.27 17.42
C LEU A 80 -35.51 -12.53 16.56
N MET A 81 -36.41 -13.50 16.78
CA MET A 81 -36.52 -14.71 15.94
C MET A 81 -36.83 -14.38 14.48
N LEU A 82 -37.76 -13.46 14.23
CA LEU A 82 -38.07 -13.00 12.87
C LEU A 82 -36.86 -12.35 12.20
N ALA A 83 -36.05 -11.60 12.95
CA ALA A 83 -34.85 -10.99 12.41
C ALA A 83 -33.74 -12.01 12.11
N GLU A 84 -33.61 -13.06 12.92
CA GLU A 84 -32.74 -14.20 12.65
C GLU A 84 -33.16 -14.92 11.36
N GLU A 85 -34.45 -15.21 11.19
CA GLU A 85 -34.99 -15.84 9.98
C GLU A 85 -34.73 -14.98 8.72
N LEU A 86 -35.02 -13.67 8.79
CA LEU A 86 -34.75 -12.74 7.69
C LEU A 86 -33.26 -12.71 7.32
N LEU A 87 -32.37 -12.82 8.31
CA LEU A 87 -30.93 -12.80 8.12
C LEU A 87 -30.39 -14.12 7.55
N THR A 88 -30.93 -15.25 7.97
CA THR A 88 -30.67 -16.57 7.36
C THR A 88 -31.07 -16.57 5.89
N ASN A 89 -32.29 -16.07 5.59
CA ASN A 89 -32.77 -15.94 4.21
C ASN A 89 -31.86 -15.01 3.39
N ALA A 90 -31.45 -13.86 3.94
CA ALA A 90 -30.50 -12.96 3.30
C ALA A 90 -29.16 -13.64 2.99
N SER A 91 -28.68 -14.50 3.89
CA SER A 91 -27.39 -15.21 3.75
C SER A 91 -27.42 -16.27 2.66
N ILE A 92 -28.55 -16.98 2.50
CA ILE A 92 -28.73 -18.00 1.46
C ILE A 92 -28.70 -17.37 0.06
N MET A 93 -29.33 -16.21 -0.12
CA MET A 93 -29.49 -15.58 -1.44
C MET A 93 -28.44 -14.50 -1.77
N VAL A 94 -27.39 -14.35 -0.94
CA VAL A 94 -26.44 -13.23 -1.05
C VAL A 94 -25.62 -13.23 -2.35
N GLU A 95 -25.32 -14.42 -2.89
CA GLU A 95 -24.60 -14.61 -4.14
C GLU A 95 -25.52 -14.40 -5.35
N ASP A 96 -26.74 -14.93 -5.28
CA ASP A 96 -27.69 -14.97 -6.41
C ASP A 96 -28.48 -13.65 -6.57
N ASN A 97 -28.87 -13.02 -5.46
CA ASN A 97 -29.64 -11.77 -5.45
C ASN A 97 -29.19 -10.84 -4.30
N PRO A 98 -28.02 -10.18 -4.45
CA PRO A 98 -27.46 -9.32 -3.41
C PRO A 98 -28.37 -8.13 -3.06
N GLY A 99 -29.19 -7.65 -4.00
CA GLY A 99 -30.14 -6.56 -3.76
C GLY A 99 -31.25 -6.95 -2.81
N GLU A 100 -31.82 -8.15 -2.96
CA GLU A 100 -32.85 -8.65 -2.04
C GLU A 100 -32.25 -9.07 -0.69
N ALA A 101 -31.05 -9.66 -0.69
CA ALA A 101 -30.30 -9.95 0.53
C ALA A 101 -30.09 -8.69 1.39
N ILE A 102 -29.71 -7.57 0.78
CA ILE A 102 -29.58 -6.27 1.46
C ILE A 102 -30.92 -5.82 2.06
N LYS A 103 -32.04 -5.95 1.34
CA LYS A 103 -33.36 -5.55 1.86
C LYS A 103 -33.76 -6.40 3.07
N LEU A 104 -33.52 -7.70 3.03
CA LEU A 104 -33.80 -8.61 4.15
C LEU A 104 -32.90 -8.28 5.35
N ALA A 105 -31.60 -8.06 5.14
CA ALA A 105 -30.68 -7.64 6.19
C ALA A 105 -31.06 -6.26 6.78
N LEU A 106 -31.52 -5.31 5.97
CA LEU A 106 -32.07 -4.02 6.43
C LEU A 106 -33.31 -4.20 7.30
N ARG A 107 -34.23 -5.07 6.89
CA ARG A 107 -35.45 -5.37 7.66
C ARG A 107 -35.08 -6.01 9.00
N ALA A 108 -34.18 -6.99 9.00
CA ALA A 108 -33.64 -7.60 10.22
C ALA A 108 -33.00 -6.53 11.14
N SER A 109 -32.14 -5.67 10.59
CA SER A 109 -31.50 -4.58 11.35
C SER A 109 -32.51 -3.65 12.01
N ASN A 110 -33.56 -3.24 11.28
CA ASN A 110 -34.61 -2.36 11.78
C ASN A 110 -35.44 -2.97 12.91
N ILE A 111 -35.64 -4.28 12.86
CA ILE A 111 -36.35 -5.04 13.91
C ILE A 111 -35.47 -5.17 15.16
N VAL A 112 -34.17 -5.40 14.97
CA VAL A 112 -33.21 -5.71 16.04
C VAL A 112 -32.70 -4.46 16.75
N MET A 113 -32.56 -3.32 16.07
CA MET A 113 -31.98 -2.10 16.64
C MET A 113 -32.70 -1.61 17.92
N PRO A 114 -34.04 -1.55 18.00
CA PRO A 114 -34.73 -1.18 19.25
C PRO A 114 -34.46 -2.16 20.40
N ILE A 115 -34.30 -3.45 20.08
CA ILE A 115 -33.96 -4.50 21.04
C ILE A 115 -32.52 -4.30 21.53
N ALA A 116 -31.58 -4.03 20.63
CA ALA A 116 -30.20 -3.70 20.97
C ALA A 116 -30.11 -2.51 21.93
N ILE A 117 -30.85 -1.44 21.65
CA ILE A 117 -30.88 -0.24 22.50
C ILE A 117 -31.44 -0.58 23.88
N HIS A 118 -32.52 -1.36 23.95
CA HIS A 118 -33.11 -1.81 25.21
C HIS A 118 -32.10 -2.60 26.04
N VAL A 119 -31.47 -3.62 25.45
CA VAL A 119 -30.45 -4.44 26.11
C VAL A 119 -29.28 -3.60 26.58
N ILE A 120 -28.73 -2.72 25.73
CA ILE A 120 -27.61 -1.85 26.12
C ILE A 120 -28.00 -0.90 27.25
N LYS A 121 -29.22 -0.35 27.25
CA LYS A 121 -29.68 0.54 28.32
C LYS A 121 -29.84 -0.21 29.64
N ALA A 122 -30.38 -1.43 29.59
CA ALA A 122 -30.63 -2.29 30.74
C ALA A 122 -29.36 -2.87 31.38
N LEU A 123 -28.21 -2.84 30.69
CA LEU A 123 -26.95 -3.28 31.28
C LEU A 123 -26.59 -2.47 32.54
N PRO A 124 -26.11 -3.14 33.60
CA PRO A 124 -25.58 -2.46 34.77
C PRO A 124 -24.35 -1.60 34.40
N PRO A 125 -24.09 -0.48 35.12
CA PRO A 125 -22.95 0.39 34.86
C PRO A 125 -21.61 -0.36 34.77
N GLU A 126 -21.43 -1.37 35.61
CA GLU A 126 -20.25 -2.23 35.68
C GLU A 126 -20.07 -3.03 34.39
N ALA A 127 -21.14 -3.63 33.87
CA ALA A 127 -21.14 -4.35 32.60
C ALA A 127 -20.86 -3.45 31.40
N LYS A 128 -21.37 -2.22 31.40
CA LYS A 128 -21.07 -1.23 30.36
C LYS A 128 -19.58 -0.87 30.36
N HIS A 129 -19.00 -0.73 31.55
CA HIS A 129 -17.57 -0.49 31.71
C HIS A 129 -16.75 -1.69 31.23
N GLU A 130 -17.10 -2.90 31.66
CA GLU A 130 -16.45 -4.15 31.26
C GLU A 130 -16.43 -4.35 29.73
N LEU A 131 -17.54 -4.05 29.04
CA LEU A 131 -17.60 -4.14 27.57
C LEU A 131 -16.70 -3.10 26.88
N MET A 132 -16.55 -1.91 27.46
CA MET A 132 -15.61 -0.91 26.96
C MET A 132 -14.17 -1.33 27.18
N VAL A 133 -13.86 -1.92 28.34
CA VAL A 133 -12.55 -2.50 28.65
C VAL A 133 -12.20 -3.61 27.66
N LYS A 134 -13.03 -4.66 27.52
CA LYS A 134 -12.83 -5.78 26.58
C LYS A 134 -12.62 -5.32 25.14
N ARG A 135 -13.35 -4.30 24.71
CA ARG A 135 -13.18 -3.72 23.37
C ARG A 135 -11.83 -3.03 23.21
N THR A 136 -11.37 -2.35 24.24
CA THR A 136 -10.10 -1.63 24.25
C THR A 136 -8.93 -2.62 24.29
N GLU A 137 -9.04 -3.69 25.08
CA GLU A 137 -8.09 -4.82 25.09
C GLU A 137 -7.92 -5.45 23.71
N SER A 138 -9.04 -5.83 23.07
CA SER A 138 -9.02 -6.40 21.71
C SER A 138 -8.35 -5.45 20.70
N SER A 139 -8.52 -4.14 20.90
CA SER A 139 -7.93 -3.09 20.07
C SER A 139 -6.42 -2.93 20.30
N ILE A 140 -5.94 -3.16 21.52
CA ILE A 140 -4.50 -3.20 21.87
C ILE A 140 -3.87 -4.47 21.29
N GLU A 141 -4.48 -5.64 21.49
CA GLU A 141 -3.96 -6.91 20.97
C GLU A 141 -3.80 -6.90 19.45
N ALA A 142 -4.78 -6.36 18.73
CA ALA A 142 -4.70 -6.21 17.28
C ALA A 142 -3.52 -5.32 16.84
N ARG A 143 -3.15 -4.32 17.65
CA ARG A 143 -2.01 -3.44 17.38
C ARG A 143 -0.68 -4.08 17.75
N ILE A 144 -0.61 -4.83 18.84
CA ILE A 144 0.57 -5.62 19.20
C ILE A 144 0.93 -6.57 18.05
N LYS A 145 -0.05 -7.36 17.58
CA LYS A 145 0.12 -8.25 16.41
C LYS A 145 0.59 -7.49 15.17
N ARG A 146 0.13 -6.25 14.97
CA ARG A 146 0.56 -5.40 13.84
C ARG A 146 2.02 -5.00 13.98
N VAL A 147 2.45 -4.55 15.16
CA VAL A 147 3.84 -4.16 15.42
C VAL A 147 4.77 -5.37 15.25
N GLU A 148 4.39 -6.54 15.78
CA GLU A 148 5.14 -7.79 15.58
C GLU A 148 5.28 -8.16 14.11
N ASN A 149 4.20 -8.05 13.33
CA ASN A 149 4.25 -8.32 11.89
C ASN A 149 5.16 -7.34 11.14
N LEU A 150 5.21 -6.07 11.55
CA LEU A 150 6.14 -5.09 10.98
C LEU A 150 7.59 -5.44 11.31
N LYS A 151 7.88 -5.82 12.56
CA LYS A 151 9.21 -6.30 12.97
C LYS A 151 9.66 -7.51 12.15
N LYS A 152 8.78 -8.52 11.97
CA LYS A 152 9.07 -9.68 11.10
C LYS A 152 9.37 -9.28 9.65
N GLN A 153 8.68 -8.29 9.12
CA GLN A 153 8.94 -7.78 7.76
C GLN A 153 10.28 -7.06 7.66
N ILE A 154 10.68 -6.32 8.70
CA ILE A 154 11.98 -5.67 8.79
C ILE A 154 13.09 -6.72 8.80
N SER A 155 13.02 -7.72 9.68
CA SER A 155 14.01 -8.80 9.72
C SER A 155 14.13 -9.54 8.39
N TRP A 156 13.00 -9.82 7.72
CA TRP A 156 13.00 -10.44 6.39
C TRP A 156 13.70 -9.60 5.30
N LEU A 157 13.70 -8.26 5.45
CA LEU A 157 14.43 -7.34 4.58
C LEU A 157 15.91 -7.27 4.94
N GLU A 158 16.25 -7.27 6.22
CA GLU A 158 17.66 -7.29 6.70
C GLU A 158 18.39 -8.56 6.24
N GLU A 159 17.73 -9.71 6.31
CA GLU A 159 18.22 -10.99 5.74
C GLU A 159 18.57 -10.89 4.24
N ARG A 160 18.00 -9.91 3.54
CA ARG A 160 18.23 -9.63 2.11
C ARG A 160 19.15 -8.42 1.91
N SER A 161 19.96 -8.10 2.91
CA SER A 161 20.95 -7.02 2.89
C SER A 161 20.37 -5.62 2.74
N PHE A 162 19.11 -5.41 3.12
CA PHE A 162 18.57 -4.05 3.21
C PHE A 162 19.13 -3.37 4.45
N LYS A 163 19.73 -2.18 4.24
CA LYS A 163 20.13 -1.32 5.35
C LYS A 163 18.90 -0.61 5.92
N ILE A 164 18.49 -1.04 7.10
CA ILE A 164 17.36 -0.46 7.84
C ILE A 164 17.90 0.64 8.77
N PRO A 165 17.33 1.86 8.70
CA PRO A 165 17.66 2.91 9.65
C PRO A 165 17.25 2.52 11.08
N PRO A 166 18.12 2.72 12.10
CA PRO A 166 17.83 2.35 13.49
C PRO A 166 16.60 3.08 14.05
N GLU A 167 16.25 4.24 13.49
CA GLU A 167 15.05 5.00 13.87
C GLU A 167 13.75 4.22 13.64
N ILE A 168 13.73 3.27 12.70
CA ILE A 168 12.57 2.41 12.45
C ILE A 168 12.39 1.44 13.61
N GLU A 169 13.47 0.81 14.06
CA GLU A 169 13.44 -0.12 15.20
C GLU A 169 13.04 0.60 16.48
N TRP A 170 13.66 1.75 16.76
CA TRP A 170 13.33 2.57 17.93
C TRP A 170 11.84 2.99 17.95
N ALA A 171 11.29 3.39 16.81
CA ALA A 171 9.87 3.74 16.72
C ALA A 171 8.97 2.52 16.99
N LEU A 172 9.30 1.34 16.47
CA LEU A 172 8.51 0.12 16.73
C LEU A 172 8.66 -0.38 18.17
N ASP A 173 9.81 -0.17 18.81
CA ASP A 173 10.02 -0.46 20.23
C ASP A 173 9.20 0.48 21.11
N ASN A 174 9.22 1.79 20.83
CA ASN A 174 8.38 2.77 21.52
C ASN A 174 6.89 2.44 21.35
N ALA A 175 6.45 2.08 20.15
CA ALA A 175 5.08 1.63 19.92
C ALA A 175 4.72 0.38 20.73
N SER A 176 5.64 -0.59 20.80
CA SER A 176 5.46 -1.80 21.62
C SER A 176 5.32 -1.45 23.10
N GLU A 177 6.15 -0.53 23.58
CA GLU A 177 6.18 -0.10 24.98
C GLU A 177 4.89 0.64 25.38
N TYR A 178 4.42 1.58 24.55
CA TYR A 178 3.13 2.23 24.78
C TYR A 178 1.97 1.24 24.82
N LEU A 179 1.99 0.21 23.97
CA LEU A 179 0.94 -0.83 23.95
C LEU A 179 1.01 -1.75 25.17
N LYS A 180 2.22 -2.06 25.66
CA LYS A 180 2.41 -2.82 26.91
C LYS A 180 1.87 -2.01 28.10
N GLN A 181 2.25 -0.74 28.22
CA GLN A 181 1.75 0.15 29.26
C GLN A 181 0.22 0.27 29.21
N ALA A 182 -0.34 0.45 28.01
CA ALA A 182 -1.79 0.51 27.83
C ALA A 182 -2.49 -0.77 28.30
N LYS A 183 -1.87 -1.93 28.07
CA LYS A 183 -2.38 -3.23 28.53
C LYS A 183 -2.31 -3.34 30.05
N THR A 184 -1.17 -3.03 30.66
CA THR A 184 -1.01 -3.04 32.13
C THR A 184 -2.00 -2.11 32.83
N MET A 185 -2.22 -0.90 32.29
CA MET A 185 -3.19 0.06 32.83
C MET A 185 -4.63 -0.45 32.75
N ILE A 186 -4.99 -1.17 31.67
CA ILE A 186 -6.29 -1.83 31.61
C ILE A 186 -6.41 -2.92 32.68
N GLU A 187 -5.41 -3.79 32.81
CA GLU A 187 -5.39 -4.90 33.78
C GLU A 187 -5.46 -4.39 35.23
N ALA A 188 -4.88 -3.21 35.49
CA ALA A 188 -4.93 -2.51 36.77
C ALA A 188 -6.26 -1.74 37.03
N GLY A 189 -7.18 -1.71 36.06
CA GLY A 189 -8.47 -1.02 36.19
C GLY A 189 -8.37 0.52 36.11
N GLU A 190 -7.33 1.04 35.45
CA GLU A 190 -7.08 2.48 35.35
C GLU A 190 -7.97 3.18 34.30
N ASN A 191 -7.86 4.51 34.24
CA ASN A 191 -8.70 5.35 33.39
C ASN A 191 -8.54 5.07 31.89
N LEU A 192 -9.63 4.65 31.23
CA LEU A 192 -9.70 4.39 29.79
C LEU A 192 -9.27 5.59 28.91
N SER A 193 -9.41 6.83 29.39
CA SER A 193 -8.94 8.01 28.63
C SER A 193 -7.43 7.97 28.43
N GLU A 194 -6.70 7.54 29.45
CA GLU A 194 -5.24 7.50 29.44
C GLU A 194 -4.73 6.33 28.59
N VAL A 195 -5.41 5.18 28.69
CA VAL A 195 -5.21 4.04 27.79
C VAL A 195 -5.37 4.45 26.31
N HIS A 196 -6.41 5.22 25.98
CA HIS A 196 -6.60 5.72 24.61
C HIS A 196 -5.49 6.67 24.17
N ARG A 197 -4.91 7.46 25.08
CA ARG A 197 -3.76 8.33 24.79
C ARG A 197 -2.54 7.50 24.43
N LEU A 198 -2.24 6.44 25.18
CA LEU A 198 -1.14 5.51 24.90
C LEU A 198 -1.34 4.78 23.56
N ILE A 199 -2.56 4.31 23.27
CA ILE A 199 -2.88 3.71 21.96
C ILE A 199 -2.62 4.69 20.82
N LYS A 200 -2.98 5.97 20.99
CA LYS A 200 -2.73 7.01 19.99
C LYS A 200 -1.23 7.25 19.77
N ASN A 201 -0.45 7.30 20.85
CA ASN A 201 1.00 7.47 20.77
C ASN A 201 1.65 6.27 20.04
N ALA A 202 1.20 5.05 20.35
CA ALA A 202 1.65 3.85 19.62
C ALA A 202 1.31 3.93 18.12
N ASP A 203 0.09 4.34 17.79
CA ASP A 203 -0.32 4.52 16.39
C ASP A 203 0.58 5.56 15.68
N GLN A 204 0.96 6.66 16.35
CA GLN A 204 1.87 7.70 15.83
C GLN A 204 3.28 7.16 15.52
N GLU A 205 3.87 6.41 16.46
CA GLU A 205 5.19 5.79 16.27
C GLU A 205 5.18 4.76 15.13
N VAL A 206 4.09 3.98 15.00
CA VAL A 206 3.92 3.08 13.84
C VAL A 206 3.87 3.86 12.52
N GLN A 207 3.18 5.00 12.45
CA GLN A 207 3.18 5.81 11.20
C GLN A 207 4.58 6.33 10.88
N ARG A 208 5.32 6.76 11.91
CA ARG A 208 6.69 7.25 11.77
C ARG A 208 7.61 6.18 11.19
N ALA A 209 7.61 4.98 11.79
CA ALA A 209 8.40 3.83 11.32
C ALA A 209 8.11 3.53 9.84
N VAL A 210 6.82 3.47 9.50
CA VAL A 210 6.36 3.18 8.13
C VAL A 210 6.75 4.28 7.13
N HIS A 211 6.71 5.55 7.55
CA HIS A 211 7.11 6.67 6.70
C HIS A 211 8.61 6.64 6.38
N ILE A 212 9.45 6.42 7.40
CA ILE A 212 10.90 6.28 7.23
C ILE A 212 11.21 5.09 6.32
N MET A 213 10.54 3.96 6.54
CA MET A 213 10.70 2.76 5.72
C MET A 213 10.38 3.01 4.25
N ARG A 214 9.28 3.74 3.96
CA ARG A 214 8.93 4.12 2.59
C ARG A 214 10.04 4.94 1.93
N ILE A 215 10.57 5.95 2.61
CA ILE A 215 11.64 6.80 2.07
C ILE A 215 12.85 5.93 1.74
N GLN A 216 13.24 5.05 2.66
CA GLN A 216 14.38 4.16 2.49
C GLN A 216 14.19 3.22 1.29
N LEU A 217 13.06 2.52 1.21
CA LEU A 217 12.78 1.60 0.10
C LEU A 217 12.75 2.32 -1.26
N CYS A 218 12.17 3.52 -1.33
CA CYS A 218 12.17 4.35 -2.54
C CYS A 218 13.59 4.78 -2.93
N HIS A 219 14.41 5.15 -1.95
CA HIS A 219 15.80 5.51 -2.18
C HIS A 219 16.61 4.31 -2.69
N THR A 220 16.51 3.15 -2.02
CA THR A 220 17.16 1.91 -2.45
C THR A 220 16.71 1.50 -3.86
N TRP A 221 15.41 1.61 -4.18
CA TRP A 221 14.91 1.34 -5.53
C TRP A 221 15.61 2.22 -6.58
N ARG A 222 15.70 3.53 -6.35
CA ARG A 222 16.37 4.45 -7.27
C ARG A 222 17.85 4.09 -7.44
N LEU A 223 18.54 3.78 -6.34
CA LEU A 223 19.94 3.35 -6.39
C LEU A 223 20.11 2.07 -7.20
N THR A 224 19.20 1.09 -7.06
CA THR A 224 19.27 -0.15 -7.86
C THR A 224 19.07 0.09 -9.36
N LEU A 225 18.18 1.01 -9.74
CA LEU A 225 17.98 1.39 -11.15
C LEU A 225 19.22 2.08 -11.72
N ILE A 226 19.81 3.00 -10.96
CA ILE A 226 21.05 3.67 -11.35
C ILE A 226 22.19 2.65 -11.46
N GLY A 227 22.33 1.76 -10.47
CA GLY A 227 23.33 0.68 -10.50
C GLY A 227 23.18 -0.24 -11.71
N GLU A 228 21.94 -0.63 -12.05
CA GLU A 228 21.65 -1.46 -13.22
C GLU A 228 22.05 -0.75 -14.52
N ALA A 229 21.65 0.51 -14.68
CA ALA A 229 21.97 1.30 -15.87
C ALA A 229 23.49 1.54 -16.01
N SER A 230 24.16 1.88 -14.91
CA SER A 230 25.61 2.07 -14.87
C SER A 230 26.37 0.80 -15.22
N LEU A 231 25.96 -0.36 -14.69
CA LEU A 231 26.56 -1.65 -15.00
C LEU A 231 26.39 -2.01 -16.48
N LYS A 232 25.18 -1.82 -17.04
CA LYS A 232 24.93 -2.02 -18.48
C LYS A 232 25.80 -1.10 -19.34
N HIS A 233 25.91 0.17 -18.97
CA HIS A 233 26.72 1.14 -19.71
C HIS A 233 28.21 0.78 -19.67
N LEU A 234 28.72 0.35 -18.50
CA LEU A 234 30.11 -0.07 -18.35
C LEU A 234 30.43 -1.26 -19.26
N ILE A 235 29.65 -2.34 -19.14
CA ILE A 235 29.82 -3.55 -19.97
C ILE A 235 29.68 -3.21 -21.44
N GLY A 236 28.66 -2.42 -21.82
CA GLY A 236 28.47 -1.99 -23.19
C GLY A 236 29.63 -1.15 -23.74
N SER A 237 30.30 -0.36 -22.90
CA SER A 237 31.49 0.41 -23.29
C SER A 237 32.68 -0.51 -23.58
N VAL A 238 32.92 -1.48 -22.71
CA VAL A 238 33.97 -2.50 -22.88
C VAL A 238 33.72 -3.33 -24.14
N SER A 239 32.51 -3.88 -24.30
CA SER A 239 32.15 -4.66 -25.49
C SER A 239 32.24 -3.84 -26.79
N LYS A 240 31.92 -2.54 -26.74
CA LYS A 240 32.07 -1.65 -27.89
C LYS A 240 33.54 -1.49 -28.27
N LEU A 241 34.46 -1.32 -27.30
CA LEU A 241 35.89 -1.24 -27.58
C LEU A 241 36.39 -2.51 -28.29
N THR A 242 36.09 -3.69 -27.74
CA THR A 242 36.46 -4.98 -28.35
C THR A 242 35.93 -5.11 -29.79
N ARG A 243 34.66 -4.74 -30.01
CA ARG A 243 34.05 -4.80 -31.35
C ARG A 243 34.71 -3.83 -32.34
N LEU A 244 35.04 -2.62 -31.90
CA LEU A 244 35.72 -1.65 -32.75
C LEU A 244 37.13 -2.13 -33.10
N THR A 245 37.87 -2.70 -32.14
CA THR A 245 39.18 -3.31 -32.40
C THR A 245 39.09 -4.42 -33.45
N ASN A 246 38.10 -5.31 -33.35
CA ASN A 246 37.89 -6.36 -34.35
C ASN A 246 37.56 -5.79 -35.74
N LEU A 247 36.68 -4.77 -35.80
CA LEU A 247 36.34 -4.09 -37.04
C LEU A 247 37.56 -3.40 -37.68
N THR A 248 38.45 -2.82 -36.87
CA THR A 248 39.69 -2.23 -37.38
C THR A 248 40.58 -3.28 -38.05
N ILE A 249 40.70 -4.49 -37.48
CA ILE A 249 41.45 -5.59 -38.10
C ILE A 249 40.89 -5.89 -39.50
N GLU A 250 39.57 -6.05 -39.61
CA GLU A 250 38.89 -6.30 -40.90
C GLU A 250 39.14 -5.15 -41.90
N MET A 251 39.14 -3.89 -41.44
CA MET A 251 39.43 -2.73 -42.29
C MET A 251 40.87 -2.75 -42.82
N ILE A 252 41.85 -3.05 -41.96
CA ILE A 252 43.26 -3.15 -42.39
C ILE A 252 43.43 -4.27 -43.40
N GLN A 253 42.82 -5.45 -43.15
CA GLN A 253 42.87 -6.59 -44.07
C GLN A 253 42.22 -6.30 -45.44
N ASN A 254 41.24 -5.39 -45.48
CA ASN A 254 40.59 -4.93 -46.71
C ASN A 254 41.29 -3.73 -47.39
N ASN A 255 42.49 -3.34 -46.94
CA ASN A 255 43.23 -2.15 -47.41
C ASN A 255 42.52 -0.81 -47.18
N ASP A 256 41.55 -0.74 -46.25
CA ASP A 256 40.85 0.49 -45.85
C ASP A 256 41.63 1.25 -44.75
N THR A 257 42.92 1.53 -45.00
CA THR A 257 43.88 2.00 -43.97
C THR A 257 43.53 3.35 -43.36
N GLU A 258 43.09 4.33 -44.15
CA GLU A 258 42.71 5.67 -43.65
C GLU A 258 41.53 5.61 -42.66
N LYS A 259 40.54 4.75 -42.94
CA LYS A 259 39.41 4.52 -42.02
C LYS A 259 39.86 3.79 -40.76
N ALA A 260 40.77 2.83 -40.89
CA ALA A 260 41.34 2.11 -39.77
C ALA A 260 42.12 3.04 -38.82
N GLU A 261 42.93 3.96 -39.33
CA GLU A 261 43.64 4.98 -38.53
C GLU A 261 42.66 5.87 -37.75
N SER A 262 41.60 6.33 -38.42
CA SER A 262 40.54 7.12 -37.78
C SER A 262 39.88 6.34 -36.66
N LEU A 263 39.58 5.06 -36.88
CA LEU A 263 38.93 4.21 -35.89
C LEU A 263 39.84 3.88 -34.71
N LEU A 264 41.13 3.62 -34.94
CA LEU A 264 42.14 3.45 -33.90
C LEU A 264 42.23 4.68 -33.00
N SER A 265 42.26 5.89 -33.58
CA SER A 265 42.23 7.14 -32.82
C SER A 265 40.98 7.27 -31.95
N VAL A 266 39.82 6.81 -32.44
CA VAL A 266 38.57 6.75 -31.65
C VAL A 266 38.68 5.75 -30.51
N ILE A 267 39.24 4.55 -30.74
CA ILE A 267 39.46 3.52 -29.71
C ILE A 267 40.37 4.05 -28.60
N VAL A 268 41.51 4.66 -28.94
CA VAL A 268 42.46 5.25 -27.98
C VAL A 268 41.74 6.27 -27.08
N ASN A 269 41.03 7.23 -27.70
CA ASN A 269 40.30 8.28 -26.97
C ASN A 269 39.14 7.73 -26.12
N MET A 270 38.47 6.68 -26.56
CA MET A 270 37.41 6.04 -25.80
C MET A 270 37.96 5.27 -24.59
N SER A 271 39.03 4.50 -24.77
CA SER A 271 39.69 3.75 -23.70
C SER A 271 40.25 4.68 -22.63
N GLN A 272 40.93 5.77 -22.99
CA GLN A 272 41.42 6.76 -22.02
C GLN A 272 40.28 7.36 -21.18
N ARG A 273 39.18 7.77 -21.81
CA ARG A 273 38.01 8.28 -21.09
C ARG A 273 37.41 7.23 -20.15
N LEU A 274 37.39 5.96 -20.55
CA LEU A 274 36.91 4.87 -19.73
C LEU A 274 37.84 4.62 -18.52
N ILE A 275 39.16 4.60 -18.73
CA ILE A 275 40.17 4.44 -17.67
C ILE A 275 40.05 5.56 -16.63
N VAL A 276 39.94 6.82 -17.07
CA VAL A 276 39.78 7.97 -16.16
C VAL A 276 38.51 7.82 -15.30
N ARG A 277 37.39 7.41 -15.90
CA ARG A 277 36.13 7.15 -15.18
C ARG A 277 36.26 5.99 -14.20
N LEU A 278 36.95 4.92 -14.58
CA LEU A 278 37.15 3.76 -13.72
C LEU A 278 38.05 4.08 -12.54
N ASN A 279 39.09 4.90 -12.71
CA ASN A 279 39.92 5.40 -11.62
C ASN A 279 39.11 6.24 -10.62
N ASP A 280 38.25 7.14 -11.13
CA ASP A 280 37.35 7.93 -10.29
C ASP A 280 36.36 7.04 -9.52
N LEU A 281 35.82 6.00 -10.15
CA LEU A 281 34.94 5.02 -9.50
C LEU A 281 35.67 4.18 -8.46
N GLU A 282 36.88 3.71 -8.75
CA GLU A 282 37.72 2.92 -7.84
C GLU A 282 37.96 3.67 -6.52
N SER A 283 38.18 4.99 -6.59
CA SER A 283 38.36 5.85 -5.41
C SER A 283 37.09 6.01 -4.55
N LYS A 284 35.92 5.69 -5.10
CA LYS A 284 34.59 5.90 -4.47
C LYS A 284 33.93 4.60 -4.02
N VAL A 285 34.39 3.45 -4.51
CA VAL A 285 33.81 2.15 -4.14
C VAL A 285 34.43 1.65 -2.84
N ASN A 286 33.55 1.20 -1.93
CA ASN A 286 33.96 0.56 -0.70
C ASN A 286 34.60 -0.80 -1.00
N THR A 287 35.86 -0.99 -0.60
CA THR A 287 36.71 -2.17 -0.87
C THR A 287 36.19 -3.48 -0.26
N SER A 288 35.11 -3.43 0.53
CA SER A 288 34.47 -4.61 1.12
C SER A 288 33.57 -5.39 0.15
N ASP A 289 33.09 -4.81 -0.96
CA ASP A 289 32.34 -5.54 -2.00
C ASP A 289 33.31 -6.04 -3.10
N THR A 290 33.83 -7.25 -2.90
CA THR A 290 34.86 -7.86 -3.76
C THR A 290 34.43 -7.95 -5.22
N ASN A 291 33.14 -8.19 -5.50
CA ASN A 291 32.63 -8.32 -6.86
C ASN A 291 32.53 -6.98 -7.58
N THR A 292 32.08 -5.93 -6.90
CA THR A 292 32.01 -4.58 -7.48
C THR A 292 33.41 -4.05 -7.78
N SER A 293 34.37 -4.27 -6.86
CA SER A 293 35.77 -3.92 -7.09
C SER A 293 36.36 -4.70 -8.27
N LYS A 294 36.08 -6.02 -8.38
CA LYS A 294 36.55 -6.84 -9.51
C LYS A 294 35.98 -6.40 -10.86
N ILE A 295 34.72 -5.98 -10.93
CA ILE A 295 34.14 -5.43 -12.17
C ILE A 295 34.92 -4.20 -12.63
N ILE A 296 35.27 -3.29 -11.71
CA ILE A 296 36.03 -2.07 -12.04
C ILE A 296 37.45 -2.42 -12.48
N GLU A 297 38.13 -3.29 -11.73
CA GLU A 297 39.49 -3.76 -12.00
C GLU A 297 39.59 -4.41 -13.39
N VAL A 298 38.75 -5.41 -13.68
CA VAL A 298 38.78 -6.13 -14.95
C VAL A 298 38.38 -5.22 -16.12
N SER A 299 37.39 -4.34 -15.93
CA SER A 299 37.01 -3.37 -16.98
C SER A 299 38.15 -2.39 -17.30
N LYS A 300 38.92 -2.01 -16.29
CA LYS A 300 40.05 -1.08 -16.41
C LYS A 300 41.21 -1.78 -17.13
N GLU A 301 41.49 -3.02 -16.76
CA GLU A 301 42.52 -3.84 -17.42
C GLU A 301 42.21 -4.03 -18.92
N ILE A 302 40.98 -4.38 -19.28
CA ILE A 302 40.57 -4.49 -20.69
C ILE A 302 40.76 -3.14 -21.42
N ALA A 303 40.35 -2.03 -20.80
CA ALA A 303 40.50 -0.71 -21.40
C ALA A 303 41.98 -0.34 -21.60
N MET A 304 42.87 -0.72 -20.67
CA MET A 304 44.31 -0.50 -20.76
C MET A 304 44.93 -1.33 -21.89
N VAL A 305 44.64 -2.64 -21.94
CA VAL A 305 45.14 -3.52 -23.02
C VAL A 305 44.74 -2.98 -24.39
N LEU A 306 43.46 -2.68 -24.60
CA LEU A 306 42.98 -2.16 -25.88
C LEU A 306 43.50 -0.76 -26.20
N ASN A 307 43.82 0.06 -25.19
CA ASN A 307 44.44 1.37 -25.41
C ASN A 307 45.86 1.23 -25.94
N THR A 308 46.66 0.37 -25.31
CA THR A 308 48.04 0.11 -25.71
C THR A 308 48.08 -0.50 -27.10
N SER A 309 47.33 -1.58 -27.35
CA SER A 309 47.28 -2.25 -28.66
C SER A 309 46.81 -1.29 -29.77
N ALA A 310 45.80 -0.45 -29.51
CA ALA A 310 45.34 0.50 -30.52
C ALA A 310 46.36 1.61 -30.81
N SER A 311 47.09 2.07 -29.78
CA SER A 311 48.12 3.11 -29.94
C SER A 311 49.33 2.58 -30.72
N GLU A 312 49.79 1.37 -30.39
CA GLU A 312 50.90 0.72 -31.09
C GLU A 312 50.54 0.35 -32.53
N ALA A 313 49.33 -0.17 -32.76
CA ALA A 313 48.85 -0.47 -34.10
C ALA A 313 48.69 0.80 -34.96
N LEU A 314 48.30 1.93 -34.36
CA LEU A 314 48.21 3.21 -35.07
C LEU A 314 49.60 3.67 -35.55
N ILE A 315 50.63 3.54 -34.71
CA ILE A 315 52.02 3.87 -35.06
C ILE A 315 52.51 2.95 -36.19
N ALA A 316 52.25 1.65 -36.10
CA ALA A 316 52.64 0.69 -37.14
C ALA A 316 51.95 0.98 -38.49
N LEU A 317 50.65 1.31 -38.46
CA LEU A 317 49.88 1.63 -39.66
C LEU A 317 50.39 2.92 -40.33
N GLN A 318 50.70 3.96 -39.55
CA GLN A 318 51.30 5.20 -40.05
C GLN A 318 52.71 5.01 -40.65
N ALA A 319 53.44 3.99 -40.19
CA ALA A 319 54.73 3.59 -40.76
C ALA A 319 54.60 2.71 -42.02
N GLY A 320 53.36 2.39 -42.44
CA GLY A 320 53.07 1.53 -43.59
C GLY A 320 53.12 0.02 -43.31
N ASP A 321 53.25 -0.39 -42.04
CA ASP A 321 53.34 -1.80 -41.65
C ASP A 321 51.97 -2.34 -41.19
N SER A 322 51.15 -2.69 -42.18
CA SER A 322 49.80 -3.25 -41.95
C SER A 322 49.84 -4.63 -41.28
N SER A 323 50.86 -5.45 -41.55
CA SER A 323 51.01 -6.77 -40.94
C SER A 323 51.22 -6.70 -39.44
N THR A 324 52.14 -5.84 -39.00
CA THR A 324 52.42 -5.65 -37.58
C THR A 324 51.23 -5.02 -36.87
N ALA A 325 50.55 -4.06 -37.50
CA ALA A 325 49.33 -3.45 -36.94
C ALA A 325 48.24 -4.49 -36.65
N VAL A 326 47.97 -5.41 -37.58
CA VAL A 326 47.00 -6.51 -37.38
C VAL A 326 47.44 -7.43 -36.24
N SER A 327 48.71 -7.87 -36.24
CA SER A 327 49.22 -8.79 -35.20
C SER A 327 49.11 -8.19 -33.79
N ILE A 328 49.36 -6.90 -33.62
CA ILE A 328 49.22 -6.19 -32.34
C ILE A 328 47.76 -6.18 -31.86
N LEU A 329 46.82 -5.89 -32.77
CA LEU A 329 45.39 -5.85 -32.43
C LEU A 329 44.82 -7.23 -32.10
N GLU A 330 45.23 -8.26 -32.85
CA GLU A 330 44.83 -9.66 -32.60
C GLU A 330 45.33 -10.15 -31.25
N GLU A 331 46.59 -9.87 -30.89
CA GLU A 331 47.15 -10.22 -29.59
C GLU A 331 46.42 -9.46 -28.45
N GLY A 332 46.14 -8.17 -28.65
CA GLY A 332 45.33 -7.39 -27.71
C GLY A 332 43.93 -7.99 -27.48
N LEU A 333 43.25 -8.40 -28.56
CA LEU A 333 41.95 -9.08 -28.45
C LEU A 333 42.06 -10.43 -27.72
N ASN A 334 43.08 -11.22 -28.03
CA ASN A 334 43.32 -12.50 -27.39
C ASN A 334 43.49 -12.34 -25.87
N GLN A 335 44.31 -11.38 -25.43
CA GLN A 335 44.49 -11.05 -24.01
C GLN A 335 43.18 -10.61 -23.33
N THR A 336 42.33 -9.84 -24.02
CA THR A 336 41.04 -9.42 -23.45
C THR A 336 40.00 -10.52 -23.37
N THR A 337 40.15 -11.63 -24.08
CA THR A 337 39.13 -12.70 -24.14
C THR A 337 38.87 -13.29 -22.75
N LYS A 338 39.94 -13.67 -22.03
CA LYS A 338 39.83 -14.20 -20.66
C LYS A 338 39.27 -13.16 -19.69
N LEU A 339 39.69 -11.90 -19.83
CA LEU A 339 39.18 -10.79 -19.00
C LEU A 339 37.68 -10.54 -19.23
N LEU A 340 37.19 -10.68 -20.47
CA LEU A 340 35.77 -10.56 -20.79
C LEU A 340 34.93 -11.69 -20.16
N GLU A 341 35.46 -12.90 -20.10
CA GLU A 341 34.81 -14.03 -19.40
C GLU A 341 34.69 -13.75 -17.90
N ASP A 342 35.77 -13.27 -17.27
CA ASP A 342 35.77 -12.88 -15.86
C ASP A 342 34.78 -11.74 -15.61
N LEU A 343 34.81 -10.68 -16.43
CA LEU A 343 33.88 -9.55 -16.34
C LEU A 343 32.42 -10.01 -16.46
N SER A 344 32.12 -10.92 -17.39
CA SER A 344 30.79 -11.50 -17.58
C SER A 344 30.30 -12.24 -16.33
N MET A 345 31.17 -13.02 -15.69
CA MET A 345 30.85 -13.73 -14.45
C MET A 345 30.48 -12.75 -13.32
N TYR A 346 31.34 -11.76 -13.03
CA TYR A 346 31.07 -10.80 -11.96
C TYR A 346 29.85 -9.91 -12.26
N ALA A 347 29.69 -9.49 -13.52
CA ALA A 347 28.54 -8.72 -13.96
C ALA A 347 27.22 -9.47 -13.75
N LYS A 348 27.15 -10.75 -14.10
CA LYS A 348 25.96 -11.58 -13.86
C LYS A 348 25.59 -11.61 -12.39
N TRP A 349 26.56 -11.80 -11.51
CA TRP A 349 26.32 -11.79 -10.07
C TRP A 349 25.79 -10.43 -9.58
N ALA A 350 26.39 -9.33 -10.03
CA ALA A 350 25.94 -7.98 -9.68
C ALA A 350 24.51 -7.70 -10.18
N PHE A 351 24.16 -8.14 -11.40
CA PHE A 351 22.80 -8.06 -11.91
C PHE A 351 21.82 -8.89 -11.07
N MET A 352 22.18 -10.10 -10.67
CA MET A 352 21.33 -10.94 -9.82
C MET A 352 21.05 -10.27 -8.48
N LYS A 353 22.08 -9.75 -7.79
CA LYS A 353 21.92 -9.00 -6.53
C LYS A 353 20.99 -7.79 -6.69
N ILE A 354 21.16 -7.01 -7.76
CA ILE A 354 20.27 -5.88 -8.09
C ILE A 354 18.82 -6.36 -8.27
N LYS A 355 18.61 -7.47 -9.00
CA LYS A 355 17.28 -8.04 -9.24
C LYS A 355 16.64 -8.62 -7.99
N GLU A 356 17.41 -9.23 -7.10
CA GLU A 356 16.93 -9.70 -5.80
C GLU A 356 16.40 -8.54 -4.93
N ILE A 357 17.15 -7.44 -4.85
CA ILE A 357 16.73 -6.23 -4.13
C ILE A 357 15.47 -5.64 -4.77
N GLN A 358 15.45 -5.47 -6.10
CA GLN A 358 14.26 -4.99 -6.81
C GLN A 358 13.04 -5.91 -6.57
N GLY A 359 13.23 -7.23 -6.63
CA GLY A 359 12.18 -8.21 -6.38
C GLY A 359 11.65 -8.16 -4.94
N ALA A 360 12.51 -7.93 -3.95
CA ALA A 360 12.10 -7.78 -2.56
C ALA A 360 11.25 -6.51 -2.35
N ILE A 361 11.69 -5.36 -2.87
CA ILE A 361 10.92 -4.11 -2.83
C ILE A 361 9.57 -4.28 -3.52
N TRP A 362 9.55 -4.94 -4.68
CA TRP A 362 8.32 -5.22 -5.41
C TRP A 362 7.32 -6.05 -4.60
N LYS A 363 7.78 -7.12 -3.93
CA LYS A 363 6.94 -7.95 -3.06
C LYS A 363 6.32 -7.15 -1.90
N VAL A 364 7.09 -6.25 -1.29
CA VAL A 364 6.58 -5.36 -0.23
C VAL A 364 5.50 -4.43 -0.80
N ARG A 365 5.77 -3.82 -1.95
CA ARG A 365 4.81 -2.93 -2.64
C ARG A 365 3.52 -3.66 -3.01
N GLU A 366 3.61 -4.86 -3.54
CA GLU A 366 2.45 -5.66 -3.96
C GLU A 366 1.58 -6.03 -2.75
N LYS A 367 2.19 -6.47 -1.64
CA LYS A 367 1.46 -6.76 -0.39
C LYS A 367 0.73 -5.52 0.14
N ALA A 368 1.40 -4.36 0.13
CA ALA A 368 0.79 -3.09 0.53
C ALA A 368 -0.38 -2.71 -0.39
N HIS A 369 -0.22 -2.88 -1.70
CA HIS A 369 -1.25 -2.60 -2.68
C HIS A 369 -2.48 -3.48 -2.50
N LYS A 370 -2.31 -4.80 -2.34
CA LYS A 370 -3.41 -5.74 -2.07
C LYS A 370 -4.14 -5.38 -0.78
N ALA A 371 -3.40 -5.11 0.30
CA ALA A 371 -3.99 -4.70 1.58
C ALA A 371 -4.82 -3.41 1.45
N PHE A 372 -4.34 -2.45 0.65
CA PHE A 372 -5.06 -1.21 0.40
C PHE A 372 -6.32 -1.41 -0.46
N GLN A 373 -6.24 -2.19 -1.53
CA GLN A 373 -7.40 -2.52 -2.35
C GLN A 373 -8.49 -3.19 -1.51
N GLU A 374 -8.13 -4.15 -0.65
CA GLU A 374 -9.07 -4.80 0.26
C GLU A 374 -9.67 -3.81 1.27
N LEU A 375 -8.87 -2.88 1.78
CA LEU A 375 -9.35 -1.83 2.67
C LEU A 375 -10.30 -0.87 1.95
N GLN A 376 -9.99 -0.45 0.73
CA GLN A 376 -10.87 0.36 -0.11
C GLN A 376 -12.19 -0.36 -0.37
N LYS A 377 -12.16 -1.63 -0.79
CA LYS A 377 -13.36 -2.44 -1.01
C LYS A 377 -14.24 -2.48 0.24
N LYS A 378 -13.66 -2.79 1.41
CA LYS A 378 -14.38 -2.82 2.70
C LYS A 378 -14.94 -1.46 3.08
N MET A 379 -14.19 -0.38 2.83
CA MET A 379 -14.62 0.97 3.15
C MET A 379 -15.77 1.43 2.25
N VAL A 380 -15.66 1.21 0.93
CA VAL A 380 -16.71 1.48 -0.06
C VAL A 380 -17.98 0.70 0.27
N ALA A 381 -17.85 -0.61 0.49
CA ALA A 381 -18.99 -1.46 0.87
C ALA A 381 -19.60 -1.04 2.22
N GLY A 382 -18.77 -0.68 3.19
CA GLY A 382 -19.21 -0.17 4.48
C GLY A 382 -19.96 1.17 4.39
N THR A 383 -19.53 2.07 3.52
CA THR A 383 -20.20 3.33 3.21
C THR A 383 -21.50 3.08 2.46
N ALA A 384 -21.51 2.21 1.46
CA ALA A 384 -22.73 1.82 0.73
C ALA A 384 -23.80 1.27 1.69
N ALA A 385 -23.43 0.33 2.57
CA ALA A 385 -24.33 -0.19 3.59
C ALA A 385 -24.85 0.91 4.53
N SER A 386 -23.99 1.88 4.89
CA SER A 386 -24.39 3.02 5.73
C SER A 386 -25.39 3.93 5.02
N LEU A 387 -25.15 4.28 3.75
CA LEU A 387 -26.05 5.12 2.96
C LEU A 387 -27.42 4.45 2.78
N MET A 388 -27.43 3.15 2.47
CA MET A 388 -28.67 2.36 2.35
C MET A 388 -29.45 2.32 3.67
N MET A 389 -28.78 2.16 4.81
CA MET A 389 -29.41 2.24 6.13
C MET A 389 -29.99 3.63 6.41
N THR A 390 -29.25 4.70 6.12
CA THR A 390 -29.73 6.07 6.32
C THR A 390 -30.92 6.38 5.41
N GLN A 391 -30.89 5.95 4.15
CA GLN A 391 -31.99 6.12 3.21
C GLN A 391 -33.25 5.38 3.68
N ALA A 392 -33.10 4.14 4.15
CA ALA A 392 -34.22 3.37 4.71
C ALA A 392 -34.78 4.03 5.98
N ALA A 393 -33.91 4.52 6.86
CA ALA A 393 -34.30 5.23 8.07
C ALA A 393 -35.04 6.53 7.74
N TYR A 394 -34.55 7.31 6.78
CA TYR A 394 -35.22 8.52 6.29
C TYR A 394 -36.64 8.24 5.80
N ARG A 395 -36.83 7.24 4.92
CA ARG A 395 -38.17 6.84 4.43
C ARG A 395 -39.10 6.43 5.57
N LYS A 396 -38.58 5.69 6.55
CA LYS A 396 -39.36 5.25 7.71
C LYS A 396 -39.79 6.44 8.57
N VAL A 397 -38.88 7.37 8.86
CA VAL A 397 -39.16 8.54 9.69
C VAL A 397 -40.16 9.45 8.99
N LYS A 398 -40.03 9.64 7.67
CA LYS A 398 -41.02 10.35 6.85
C LYS A 398 -42.41 9.73 6.96
N ASN A 399 -42.54 8.42 6.77
CA ASN A 399 -43.82 7.74 6.96
C ASN A 399 -44.39 7.90 8.38
N LEU A 400 -43.56 7.93 9.42
CA LEU A 400 -44.06 8.18 10.78
C LEU A 400 -44.63 9.59 10.93
N TYR A 401 -43.99 10.58 10.30
CA TYR A 401 -44.47 11.96 10.30
C TYR A 401 -45.75 12.12 9.48
N ASP A 402 -45.78 11.60 8.25
CA ASP A 402 -46.94 11.67 7.34
C ASP A 402 -48.19 11.00 7.95
N ASN A 403 -48.00 9.97 8.78
CA ASN A 403 -49.07 9.29 9.51
C ASN A 403 -49.40 9.91 10.89
N GLY A 404 -48.80 11.05 11.24
CA GLY A 404 -49.06 11.77 12.50
C GLY A 404 -48.53 11.07 13.76
N LEU A 405 -47.68 10.06 13.63
CA LEU A 405 -47.14 9.27 14.75
C LEU A 405 -45.97 9.97 15.47
N ILE A 406 -45.34 10.95 14.83
CA ILE A 406 -44.35 11.84 15.42
C ILE A 406 -44.71 13.29 15.10
N ASN A 407 -44.44 14.19 16.04
CA ASN A 407 -44.71 15.62 15.84
C ASN A 407 -43.64 16.29 14.95
N CYS A 408 -43.94 17.49 14.47
CA CYS A 408 -43.08 18.24 13.54
C CYS A 408 -41.68 18.50 14.12
N GLU A 409 -41.59 18.83 15.41
CA GLU A 409 -40.32 19.13 16.07
C GLU A 409 -39.42 17.88 16.21
N ALA A 410 -40.00 16.74 16.58
CA ALA A 410 -39.30 15.46 16.59
C ALA A 410 -38.83 15.06 15.19
N TYR A 411 -39.66 15.27 14.17
CA TYR A 411 -39.31 15.01 12.78
C TYR A 411 -38.12 15.87 12.31
N LYS A 412 -38.21 17.19 12.53
CA LYS A 412 -37.14 18.16 12.20
C LYS A 412 -35.82 17.82 12.90
N ASN A 413 -35.87 17.45 14.17
CA ASN A 413 -34.67 17.06 14.93
C ASN A 413 -34.02 15.79 14.36
N ILE A 414 -34.81 14.76 14.02
CA ILE A 414 -34.28 13.52 13.43
C ILE A 414 -33.64 13.78 12.07
N LEU A 415 -34.30 14.54 11.20
CA LEU A 415 -33.77 14.92 9.88
C LEU A 415 -32.48 15.74 10.00
N SER A 416 -32.43 16.70 10.91
CA SER A 416 -31.23 17.53 11.16
C SER A 416 -30.04 16.67 11.63
N HIS A 417 -30.29 15.66 12.46
CA HIS A 417 -29.27 14.70 12.90
C HIS A 417 -28.79 13.80 11.75
N MET A 418 -29.69 13.33 10.90
CA MET A 418 -29.34 12.55 9.70
C MET A 418 -28.49 13.37 8.73
N LEU A 419 -28.91 14.61 8.43
CA LEU A 419 -28.20 15.53 7.54
C LEU A 419 -26.78 15.79 8.02
N ARG A 420 -26.60 16.10 9.31
CA ARG A 420 -25.26 16.30 9.91
C ARG A 420 -24.38 15.05 9.81
N GLY A 421 -24.98 13.86 9.87
CA GLY A 421 -24.27 12.59 9.67
C GLY A 421 -23.80 12.41 8.22
N LEU A 422 -24.66 12.77 7.25
CA LEU A 422 -24.37 12.69 5.81
C LEU A 422 -23.34 13.73 5.37
N GLN A 423 -23.43 14.98 5.84
CA GLN A 423 -22.45 16.04 5.55
C GLN A 423 -21.04 15.66 6.04
N LYS A 424 -20.93 15.01 7.21
CA LYS A 424 -19.64 14.47 7.69
C LYS A 424 -19.08 13.34 6.82
N LEU A 425 -19.92 12.63 6.08
CA LEU A 425 -19.49 11.63 5.10
C LEU A 425 -19.08 12.32 3.79
N GLU A 426 -19.78 13.38 3.38
CA GLU A 426 -19.47 14.23 2.23
C GLU A 426 -18.10 14.92 2.37
N GLU A 427 -17.82 15.51 3.53
CA GLU A 427 -16.50 16.09 3.88
C GLU A 427 -15.33 15.09 3.78
N ARG A 428 -15.64 13.78 3.75
CA ARG A 428 -14.67 12.69 3.66
C ARG A 428 -14.74 11.96 2.31
N SER A 429 -15.47 12.50 1.34
CA SER A 429 -15.97 11.77 0.17
C SER A 429 -15.14 11.87 -1.11
N ASP A 430 -14.04 12.63 -1.14
CA ASP A 430 -13.18 12.87 -2.33
C ASP A 430 -12.66 11.60 -3.04
N LYS A 431 -12.96 10.41 -2.50
CA LYS A 431 -12.54 9.10 -3.00
C LYS A 431 -13.70 8.10 -3.14
N LEU A 432 -14.96 8.53 -3.05
CA LEU A 432 -16.11 7.65 -3.25
C LEU A 432 -16.34 7.37 -4.74
N PRO A 433 -16.74 6.13 -5.09
CA PRO A 433 -17.29 5.84 -6.42
C PRO A 433 -18.47 6.77 -6.76
N ALA A 434 -18.56 7.21 -8.02
CA ALA A 434 -19.54 8.21 -8.47
C ALA A 434 -20.99 7.84 -8.13
N ASN A 435 -21.35 6.55 -8.19
CA ASN A 435 -22.69 6.08 -7.82
C ASN A 435 -23.03 6.29 -6.34
N LEU A 436 -22.06 6.13 -5.42
CA LEU A 436 -22.27 6.38 -3.99
C LEU A 436 -22.25 7.87 -3.67
N ALA A 437 -21.43 8.65 -4.38
CA ALA A 437 -21.43 10.11 -4.28
C ALA A 437 -22.80 10.68 -4.70
N ASN A 438 -23.35 10.24 -5.83
CA ASN A 438 -24.68 10.65 -6.28
C ASN A 438 -25.77 10.28 -5.28
N MET A 439 -25.75 9.05 -4.76
CA MET A 439 -26.72 8.60 -3.75
C MET A 439 -26.62 9.40 -2.43
N LEU A 440 -25.41 9.77 -2.02
CA LEU A 440 -25.18 10.64 -0.87
C LEU A 440 -25.76 12.04 -1.12
N ASN A 441 -25.44 12.65 -2.27
CA ASN A 441 -25.89 13.98 -2.63
C ASN A 441 -27.42 14.05 -2.77
N GLU A 442 -28.03 13.08 -3.45
CA GLU A 442 -29.50 12.99 -3.54
C GLU A 442 -30.15 12.90 -2.16
N LEU A 443 -29.57 12.13 -1.22
CA LEU A 443 -30.13 12.00 0.12
C LEU A 443 -29.95 13.29 0.94
N ILE A 444 -28.83 13.98 0.78
CA ILE A 444 -28.59 15.31 1.37
C ILE A 444 -29.60 16.32 0.83
N ASP A 445 -29.78 16.39 -0.48
CA ASP A 445 -30.69 17.33 -1.14
C ASP A 445 -32.14 17.09 -0.73
N ASN A 446 -32.58 15.83 -0.71
CA ASN A 446 -33.92 15.46 -0.30
C ASN A 446 -34.20 15.88 1.16
N ILE A 447 -33.29 15.56 2.09
CA ILE A 447 -33.45 15.93 3.50
C ILE A 447 -33.39 17.45 3.69
N THR A 448 -32.52 18.14 2.96
CA THR A 448 -32.36 19.61 3.05
C THR A 448 -33.60 20.31 2.52
N SER A 449 -34.11 19.89 1.36
CA SER A 449 -35.34 20.42 0.76
C SER A 449 -36.53 20.23 1.71
N GLU A 450 -36.66 19.04 2.31
CA GLU A 450 -37.75 18.75 3.24
C GLU A 450 -37.63 19.57 4.54
N LEU A 451 -36.43 19.73 5.08
CA LEU A 451 -36.17 20.62 6.23
C LEU A 451 -36.51 22.09 5.94
N ASN A 452 -36.28 22.57 4.72
CA ASN A 452 -36.59 23.94 4.32
C ASN A 452 -38.09 24.18 4.13
N GLN A 453 -38.84 23.14 3.73
CA GLN A 453 -40.29 23.20 3.55
C GLN A 453 -41.07 22.96 4.85
N LEU A 454 -40.44 22.34 5.85
CA LEU A 454 -41.03 22.05 7.15
C LEU A 454 -41.28 23.33 7.95
N ASN A 455 -42.55 23.78 7.94
CA ASN A 455 -43.01 24.87 8.77
C ASN A 455 -43.69 24.32 10.03
N CYS A 456 -42.89 24.06 11.06
CA CYS A 456 -43.44 23.71 12.38
C CYS A 456 -44.04 24.98 12.99
N GLY A 457 -45.31 25.24 12.69
CA GLY A 457 -46.09 26.30 13.34
C GLY A 457 -45.97 26.17 14.86
N LYS A 458 -45.84 27.32 15.53
CA LYS A 458 -45.81 27.40 17.00
C LYS A 458 -47.07 26.80 17.61
#